data_AF-A0A429MI72-F1
#
_entry.id   AF-A0A429MI72-F1
#
_cell.length_a   1.000
_cell.length_b   1.000
_cell.length_c   1.000
_cell.angle_alpha   90.00
_cell.angle_beta   90.00
_cell.angle_gamma   90.00
#
_symmetry.space_group_name_H-M   'P 1'
#
loop_
_entity.id
_entity.type
_entity.pdbx_description
1 polymer ?
#
loop_
_entity_poly.entity_id
_entity_poly.type
_entity_poly.pdbx_seq_one_letter_code
_entity_poly.pdbx_strand_id
1 'polypeptide(L)'
;SQHTRNLRCMHDAPQDVLVDAYPEEEYWQDLLKVTAGKTNEHLARLVIRSTATCRDWMRKHGVNFQPPLSGALHVARTNAFFMGGGKALINAYYRSAQELGIEILYNTKIKDLKLNQEHFEAAIAEDGRVFKAKSCVLAAGGFESNLEWLREAWGQNENGEWPADNFIIRGTRFNQGNLLKFMIDQGADIIGD
;
A
#
# COMPACT_ATOMS: atom_id res chain seq x y z
N SER A 1 -0.65 -4.07 14.77
CA SER A 1 0.60 -3.38 14.38
C SER A 1 0.20 -2.24 13.45
N GLN A 2 0.64 -1.01 13.69
CA GLN A 2 0.33 0.14 12.80
C GLN A 2 1.10 0.11 11.48
N HIS A 3 2.23 -0.61 11.42
CA HIS A 3 3.08 -0.67 10.24
C HIS A 3 3.23 -2.11 9.74
N THR A 4 3.36 -2.24 8.42
CA THR A 4 3.72 -3.48 7.72
C THR A 4 5.01 -4.05 8.28
N ARG A 5 5.11 -5.37 8.40
CA ARG A 5 6.24 -6.05 9.06
C ARG A 5 7.16 -6.81 8.10
N ASN A 6 6.70 -7.08 6.89
CA ASN A 6 7.44 -7.82 5.89
C ASN A 6 6.97 -7.44 4.49
N LEU A 7 7.71 -7.91 3.50
CA LEU A 7 7.32 -7.90 2.10
C LEU A 7 7.28 -9.34 1.61
N ARG A 8 6.19 -9.76 0.96
CA ARG A 8 6.20 -10.97 0.14
C ARG A 8 6.82 -10.65 -1.21
N CYS A 9 7.79 -11.43 -1.66
CA CYS A 9 8.51 -11.14 -2.89
C CYS A 9 8.98 -12.42 -3.59
N MET A 10 8.87 -12.44 -4.91
CA MET A 10 9.35 -13.56 -5.72
C MET A 10 10.89 -13.59 -5.78
N HIS A 11 11.44 -14.77 -6.02
CA HIS A 11 12.86 -15.02 -6.25
C HIS A 11 13.04 -16.44 -6.80
N ASP A 12 13.95 -16.61 -7.76
CA ASP A 12 14.17 -17.90 -8.44
C ASP A 12 15.17 -18.81 -7.71
N ALA A 13 15.82 -18.29 -6.66
CA ALA A 13 16.79 -19.00 -5.83
C ALA A 13 16.88 -18.35 -4.44
N PRO A 14 17.45 -19.02 -3.43
CA PRO A 14 17.61 -18.45 -2.09
C PRO A 14 18.31 -17.09 -2.13
N GLN A 15 17.80 -16.11 -1.38
CA GLN A 15 18.32 -14.74 -1.37
C GLN A 15 18.25 -14.12 0.03
N ASP A 16 19.44 -13.86 0.61
CA ASP A 16 19.61 -13.22 1.92
C ASP A 16 18.89 -13.97 3.06
N VAL A 17 17.77 -13.42 3.56
CA VAL A 17 16.97 -14.03 4.64
C VAL A 17 15.91 -15.01 4.13
N LEU A 18 15.73 -15.09 2.80
CA LEU A 18 14.77 -15.98 2.16
C LEU A 18 15.43 -17.29 1.78
N VAL A 19 14.79 -18.39 2.16
CA VAL A 19 15.22 -19.75 1.83
C VAL A 19 14.46 -20.26 0.60
N ASP A 20 15.06 -21.21 -0.10
CA ASP A 20 14.51 -21.82 -1.33
C ASP A 20 14.13 -20.79 -2.42
N ALA A 21 13.35 -21.23 -3.41
CA ALA A 21 12.78 -20.36 -4.44
C ALA A 21 11.29 -20.10 -4.15
N TYR A 22 10.81 -18.95 -4.60
CA TYR A 22 9.40 -18.61 -4.68
C TYR A 22 9.15 -17.94 -6.03
N PRO A 23 9.00 -18.72 -7.11
CA PRO A 23 8.92 -18.21 -8.47
C PRO A 23 7.59 -17.51 -8.74
N GLU A 24 7.51 -16.75 -9.84
CA GLU A 24 6.32 -16.02 -10.27
C GLU A 24 5.06 -16.89 -10.26
N GLU A 25 5.14 -18.11 -10.80
CA GLU A 25 3.97 -18.98 -10.94
C GLU A 25 3.44 -19.48 -9.58
N GLU A 26 4.31 -19.83 -8.63
CA GLU A 26 3.86 -20.21 -7.28
C GLU A 26 3.18 -19.03 -6.58
N TYR A 27 3.74 -17.82 -6.71
CA TYR A 27 3.13 -16.62 -6.16
C TYR A 27 1.77 -16.31 -6.82
N TRP A 28 1.67 -16.48 -8.14
CA TRP A 28 0.40 -16.33 -8.85
C TRP A 28 -0.67 -17.29 -8.33
N GLN A 29 -0.35 -18.59 -8.18
CA GLN A 29 -1.30 -19.57 -7.67
C GLN A 29 -1.73 -19.29 -6.22
N ASP A 30 -0.81 -18.84 -5.37
CA ASP A 30 -1.14 -18.37 -4.01
C ASP A 30 -2.12 -17.19 -4.05
N LEU A 31 -1.88 -16.21 -4.92
CA LEU A 31 -2.74 -15.03 -5.06
C LEU A 31 -4.13 -15.39 -5.60
N LEU A 32 -4.21 -16.28 -6.59
CA LEU A 32 -5.47 -16.79 -7.11
C LEU A 32 -6.30 -17.47 -6.03
N LYS A 33 -5.65 -18.28 -5.19
CA LYS A 33 -6.31 -19.00 -4.11
C LYS A 33 -6.91 -18.05 -3.08
N VAL A 34 -6.18 -17.02 -2.65
CA VAL A 34 -6.68 -16.09 -1.62
C VAL A 34 -7.71 -15.09 -2.14
N THR A 35 -7.71 -14.82 -3.45
CA THR A 35 -8.72 -13.96 -4.09
C THR A 35 -9.93 -14.73 -4.60
N ALA A 36 -9.95 -16.07 -4.48
CA ALA A 36 -10.93 -16.94 -5.12
C ALA A 36 -11.10 -16.66 -6.63
N GLY A 37 -9.98 -16.31 -7.30
CA GLY A 37 -9.96 -15.92 -8.70
C GLY A 37 -10.42 -14.48 -9.00
N LYS A 38 -10.86 -13.70 -8.00
CA LYS A 38 -11.25 -12.30 -8.17
C LYS A 38 -10.02 -11.38 -8.22
N THR A 39 -9.29 -11.42 -9.32
CA THR A 39 -8.12 -10.56 -9.54
C THR A 39 -7.85 -10.35 -11.03
N ASN A 40 -7.05 -9.35 -11.37
CA ASN A 40 -6.58 -9.12 -12.72
C ASN A 40 -5.18 -9.75 -12.89
N GLU A 41 -5.09 -10.83 -13.68
CA GLU A 41 -3.82 -11.55 -13.86
C GLU A 41 -2.69 -10.68 -14.40
N HIS A 42 -2.98 -9.81 -15.36
CA HIS A 42 -1.96 -8.94 -15.96
C HIS A 42 -1.34 -8.00 -14.91
N LEU A 43 -2.18 -7.30 -14.13
CA LEU A 43 -1.71 -6.42 -13.06
C LEU A 43 -1.05 -7.20 -11.92
N ALA A 44 -1.60 -8.34 -11.53
CA ALA A 44 -1.03 -9.21 -10.51
C ALA A 44 0.39 -9.67 -10.88
N ARG A 45 0.58 -10.21 -12.08
CA ARG A 45 1.89 -10.66 -12.56
C ARG A 45 2.88 -9.51 -12.74
N LEU A 46 2.41 -8.33 -13.16
CA LEU A 46 3.24 -7.12 -13.20
C LEU A 46 3.81 -6.79 -11.81
N VAL A 47 2.96 -6.77 -10.78
CA VAL A 47 3.38 -6.51 -9.39
C VAL A 47 4.31 -7.62 -8.89
N ILE A 48 3.94 -8.89 -9.09
CA ILE A 48 4.75 -10.05 -8.67
C ILE A 48 6.17 -9.94 -9.25
N ARG A 49 6.32 -9.80 -10.57
CA ARG A 49 7.65 -9.68 -11.20
C ARG A 49 8.45 -8.49 -10.68
N SER A 50 7.78 -7.36 -10.43
CA SER A 50 8.44 -6.16 -9.88
C SER A 50 9.03 -6.42 -8.49
N THR A 51 8.46 -7.33 -7.71
CA THR A 51 8.98 -7.67 -6.36
C THR A 51 10.37 -8.31 -6.37
N ALA A 52 10.81 -8.90 -7.50
CA ALA A 52 12.12 -9.55 -7.61
C ALA A 52 13.29 -8.60 -7.32
N THR A 53 13.13 -7.32 -7.65
CA THR A 53 14.18 -6.28 -7.47
C THR A 53 13.92 -5.37 -6.27
N CYS A 54 12.74 -5.47 -5.64
CA CYS A 54 12.35 -4.58 -4.55
C CYS A 54 13.34 -4.64 -3.40
N ARG A 55 13.76 -5.82 -2.94
CA ARG A 55 14.63 -5.91 -1.75
C ARG A 55 15.95 -5.18 -1.92
N ASP A 56 16.58 -5.27 -3.09
CA ASP A 56 17.86 -4.60 -3.35
C ASP A 56 17.69 -3.08 -3.37
N TRP A 57 16.60 -2.60 -3.97
CA TRP A 57 16.21 -1.18 -3.90
C TRP A 57 15.97 -0.74 -2.44
N MET A 58 15.24 -1.54 -1.66
CA MET A 58 14.96 -1.26 -0.25
C MET A 58 16.26 -1.18 0.57
N ARG A 59 17.22 -2.09 0.36
CA ARG A 59 18.53 -2.05 1.02
C ARG A 59 19.33 -0.80 0.65
N LYS A 60 19.32 -0.41 -0.64
CA LYS A 60 19.94 0.83 -1.11
C LYS A 60 19.40 2.06 -0.36
N HIS A 61 18.14 2.03 0.05
CA HIS A 61 17.49 3.09 0.84
C HIS A 61 17.46 2.82 2.36
N GLY A 62 18.38 1.98 2.86
CA GLY A 62 18.65 1.80 4.28
C GLY A 62 17.73 0.82 5.02
N VAL A 63 16.93 0.03 4.29
CA VAL A 63 16.09 -1.02 4.89
C VAL A 63 16.91 -2.30 5.05
N ASN A 64 16.89 -2.85 6.26
CA ASN A 64 17.51 -4.15 6.55
C ASN A 64 16.45 -5.21 6.77
N PHE A 65 16.81 -6.45 6.48
CA PHE A 65 15.93 -7.61 6.61
C PHE A 65 16.43 -8.55 7.71
N GLN A 66 15.51 -9.33 8.27
CA GLN A 66 15.80 -10.37 9.25
C GLN A 66 15.01 -11.64 8.90
N PRO A 67 15.45 -12.83 9.35
CA PRO A 67 14.65 -14.05 9.26
C PRO A 67 13.28 -13.91 9.93
N PRO A 68 12.30 -14.76 9.58
CA PRO A 68 11.02 -14.80 10.27
C PRO A 68 11.19 -15.05 11.77
N LEU A 69 10.28 -14.49 12.56
CA LEU A 69 10.23 -14.76 13.99
C LEU A 69 9.91 -16.25 14.24
N SER A 70 10.46 -16.80 15.33
CA SER A 70 10.29 -18.19 15.73
C SER A 70 8.82 -18.62 15.69
N GLY A 71 8.52 -19.73 15.00
CA GLY A 71 7.16 -20.28 14.84
C GLY A 71 6.51 -20.02 13.48
N ALA A 72 7.10 -19.17 12.63
CA ALA A 72 6.59 -18.85 11.29
C ALA A 72 7.46 -19.42 10.15
N LEU A 73 7.94 -20.68 10.29
CA LEU A 73 8.85 -21.30 9.30
C LEU A 73 8.24 -21.38 7.89
N HIS A 74 6.92 -21.53 7.78
CA HIS A 74 6.21 -21.64 6.49
C HIS A 74 6.32 -20.38 5.61
N VAL A 75 6.62 -19.21 6.19
CA VAL A 75 6.82 -17.97 5.45
C VAL A 75 8.30 -17.61 5.24
N ALA A 76 9.24 -18.45 5.69
CA ALA A 76 10.67 -18.18 5.55
C ALA A 76 11.10 -18.05 4.08
N ARG A 77 10.44 -18.79 3.19
CA ARG A 77 10.65 -18.66 1.74
C ARG A 77 9.89 -17.50 1.13
N THR A 78 8.69 -17.15 1.61
CA THR A 78 7.83 -16.18 0.89
C THR A 78 7.96 -14.74 1.36
N ASN A 79 8.28 -14.50 2.65
CA ASN A 79 8.19 -13.17 3.26
C ASN A 79 9.53 -12.73 3.86
N ALA A 80 10.07 -11.61 3.37
CA ALA A 80 11.25 -10.97 3.94
C ALA A 80 10.84 -9.97 5.03
N PHE A 81 11.25 -10.23 6.28
CA PHE A 81 10.85 -9.41 7.44
C PHE A 81 11.77 -8.21 7.61
N PHE A 82 11.20 -7.03 7.92
CA PHE A 82 11.99 -5.83 8.16
C PHE A 82 12.65 -5.89 9.53
N MET A 83 13.97 -5.68 9.59
CA MET A 83 14.69 -5.53 10.84
C MET A 83 14.22 -4.24 11.55
N GLY A 84 13.72 -4.37 12.79
CA GLY A 84 13.05 -3.27 13.50
C GLY A 84 11.61 -2.99 13.05
N GLY A 85 11.08 -3.77 12.10
CA GLY A 85 9.70 -3.67 11.59
C GLY A 85 9.40 -2.42 10.78
N GLY A 86 8.11 -2.19 10.47
CA GLY A 86 7.70 -1.12 9.56
C GLY A 86 8.04 0.31 10.03
N LYS A 87 8.25 0.54 11.33
CA LYS A 87 8.74 1.86 11.80
C LYS A 87 10.17 2.10 11.34
N ALA A 88 11.03 1.08 11.42
CA ALA A 88 12.41 1.18 10.93
C ALA A 88 12.45 1.38 9.42
N LEU A 89 11.60 0.67 8.67
CA LEU A 89 11.38 0.87 7.23
C LEU A 89 11.05 2.33 6.91
N ILE A 90 10.01 2.89 7.53
CA ILE A 90 9.59 4.27 7.28
C ILE A 90 10.71 5.25 7.65
N ASN A 91 11.37 5.07 8.80
CA ASN A 91 12.48 5.93 9.19
C ASN A 91 13.64 5.90 8.18
N ALA A 92 13.95 4.74 7.59
CA ALA A 92 14.98 4.62 6.56
C ALA A 92 14.61 5.40 5.30
N TYR A 93 13.36 5.27 4.84
CA TYR A 93 12.88 6.02 3.67
C TYR A 93 12.83 7.52 3.89
N TYR A 94 12.42 8.00 5.06
CA TYR A 94 12.44 9.44 5.35
C TYR A 94 13.86 10.00 5.33
N ARG A 95 14.84 9.28 5.90
CA ARG A 95 16.26 9.68 5.81
C ARG A 95 16.74 9.71 4.36
N SER A 96 16.47 8.65 3.60
CA SER A 96 16.92 8.58 2.22
C SER A 96 16.24 9.63 1.32
N ALA A 97 14.96 9.94 1.56
CA ALA A 97 14.27 11.02 0.87
C ALA A 97 14.92 12.38 1.17
N GLN A 98 15.28 12.64 2.43
CA GLN A 98 15.99 13.86 2.81
C GLN A 98 17.37 13.96 2.16
N GLU A 99 18.14 12.86 2.11
CA GLU A 99 19.45 12.80 1.43
C GLU A 99 19.34 13.08 -0.07
N LEU A 100 18.22 12.69 -0.70
CA LEU A 100 17.91 12.98 -2.09
C LEU A 100 17.38 14.41 -2.32
N GLY A 101 17.24 15.22 -1.27
CA GLY A 101 16.71 16.58 -1.36
C GLY A 101 15.20 16.66 -1.53
N ILE A 102 14.45 15.59 -1.20
CA ILE A 102 12.98 15.59 -1.27
C ILE A 102 12.43 16.41 -0.10
N GLU A 103 11.63 17.42 -0.42
CA GLU A 103 10.92 18.22 0.57
C GLU A 103 9.72 17.44 1.15
N ILE A 104 9.63 17.41 2.48
CA ILE A 104 8.57 16.72 3.21
C ILE A 104 7.84 17.72 4.07
N LEU A 105 6.58 18.00 3.73
CA LEU A 105 5.74 18.95 4.43
C LEU A 105 4.72 18.21 5.30
N TYR A 106 4.91 18.27 6.63
CA TYR A 106 3.91 17.79 7.60
C TYR A 106 2.77 18.80 7.73
N ASN A 107 1.67 18.37 8.36
CA ASN A 107 0.47 19.20 8.61
C ASN A 107 -0.05 19.91 7.33
N THR A 108 0.15 19.28 6.17
CA THR A 108 -0.20 19.82 4.86
C THR A 108 -1.19 18.86 4.20
N LYS A 109 -2.39 18.76 4.79
CA LYS A 109 -3.44 17.89 4.26
C LYS A 109 -3.97 18.50 2.96
N ILE A 110 -3.87 17.76 1.86
CA ILE A 110 -4.48 18.13 0.58
C ILE A 110 -5.98 17.82 0.65
N LYS A 111 -6.81 18.82 0.34
CA LYS A 111 -8.27 18.71 0.34
C LYS A 111 -8.88 18.60 -1.05
N ASP A 112 -8.16 19.06 -2.08
CA ASP A 112 -8.70 19.22 -3.43
C ASP A 112 -7.58 19.20 -4.47
N LEU A 113 -7.91 18.81 -5.70
CA LEU A 113 -7.02 18.82 -6.86
C LEU A 113 -7.67 19.62 -7.98
N LYS A 114 -6.92 20.55 -8.58
CA LYS A 114 -7.32 21.20 -9.82
C LYS A 114 -6.95 20.31 -10.99
N LEU A 115 -7.97 19.82 -11.66
CA LEU A 115 -7.85 19.08 -12.90
C LEU A 115 -8.46 19.92 -14.04
N ASN A 116 -7.82 19.88 -15.19
CA ASN A 116 -8.36 20.41 -16.43
C ASN A 116 -8.46 19.24 -17.41
N GLN A 117 -9.68 18.73 -17.56
CA GLN A 117 -9.93 17.41 -18.14
C GLN A 117 -9.10 16.34 -17.40
N GLU A 118 -8.24 15.62 -18.10
CA GLU A 118 -7.36 14.59 -17.54
C GLU A 118 -6.00 15.16 -17.06
N HIS A 119 -5.78 16.47 -17.19
CA HIS A 119 -4.52 17.10 -16.83
C HIS A 119 -4.51 17.65 -15.40
N PHE A 120 -3.52 17.26 -14.60
CA PHE A 120 -3.28 17.82 -13.28
C PHE A 120 -2.68 19.23 -13.38
N GLU A 121 -3.32 20.20 -12.72
CA GLU A 121 -2.80 21.57 -12.64
C GLU A 121 -2.22 21.89 -11.26
N ALA A 122 -2.91 21.51 -10.18
CA ALA A 122 -2.47 21.81 -8.82
C ALA A 122 -3.11 20.94 -7.74
N ALA A 123 -2.43 20.79 -6.60
CA ALA A 123 -3.00 20.28 -5.36
C ALA A 123 -3.21 21.42 -4.37
N ILE A 124 -4.36 21.43 -3.67
CA ILE A 124 -4.76 22.49 -2.75
C ILE A 124 -4.79 21.93 -1.32
N ALA A 125 -3.98 22.52 -0.42
CA ALA A 125 -3.99 22.18 0.98
C ALA A 125 -5.16 22.84 1.74
N GLU A 126 -5.52 22.27 2.90
CA GLU A 126 -6.58 22.81 3.76
C GLU A 126 -6.32 24.26 4.18
N ASP A 127 -5.06 24.60 4.44
CA ASP A 127 -4.60 25.94 4.82
C ASP A 127 -4.48 26.93 3.66
N GLY A 128 -4.87 26.52 2.45
CA GLY A 128 -4.92 27.37 1.26
C GLY A 128 -3.64 27.38 0.43
N ARG A 129 -2.55 26.71 0.84
CA ARG A 129 -1.36 26.54 -0.01
C ARG A 129 -1.72 25.78 -1.30
N VAL A 130 -1.12 26.20 -2.42
CA VAL A 130 -1.35 25.64 -3.75
C VAL A 130 -0.03 25.12 -4.33
N PHE A 131 -0.01 23.83 -4.68
CA PHE A 131 1.15 23.16 -5.24
C PHE A 131 0.93 22.86 -6.72
N LYS A 132 1.57 23.62 -7.60
CA LYS A 132 1.55 23.39 -9.05
C LYS A 132 2.70 22.45 -9.44
N ALA A 133 2.42 21.46 -10.28
CA ALA A 133 3.43 20.55 -10.82
C ALA A 133 2.97 19.97 -12.16
N LYS A 134 3.91 19.36 -12.90
CA LYS A 134 3.59 18.67 -14.16
C LYS A 134 2.88 17.33 -13.93
N SER A 135 3.05 16.74 -12.75
CA SER A 135 2.54 15.43 -12.42
C SER A 135 2.28 15.35 -10.92
N CYS A 136 1.28 14.54 -10.55
CA CYS A 136 0.90 14.27 -9.18
C CYS A 136 0.79 12.75 -8.99
N VAL A 137 1.39 12.24 -7.92
CA VAL A 137 1.26 10.83 -7.53
C VAL A 137 0.45 10.77 -6.24
N LEU A 138 -0.74 10.17 -6.30
CA LEU A 138 -1.62 10.01 -5.15
C LEU A 138 -1.29 8.71 -4.41
N ALA A 139 -0.47 8.82 -3.36
CA ALA A 139 -0.18 7.72 -2.44
C ALA A 139 -0.93 7.90 -1.10
N ALA A 140 -2.22 8.23 -1.17
CA ALA A 140 -3.02 8.74 -0.05
C ALA A 140 -3.69 7.67 0.83
N GLY A 141 -3.52 6.38 0.51
CA GLY A 141 -4.18 5.28 1.20
C GLY A 141 -5.64 5.09 0.76
N GLY A 142 -6.38 4.31 1.55
CA GLY A 142 -7.80 3.99 1.35
C GLY A 142 -8.71 4.71 2.34
N PHE A 143 -9.82 4.07 2.69
CA PHE A 143 -10.88 4.62 3.55
C PHE A 143 -11.19 3.72 4.76
N GLU A 144 -10.28 2.82 5.13
CA GLU A 144 -10.49 1.81 6.18
C GLU A 144 -10.75 2.40 7.58
N SER A 145 -10.53 3.70 7.80
CA SER A 145 -10.90 4.39 9.04
C SER A 145 -12.19 5.22 8.94
N ASN A 146 -12.84 5.25 7.78
CA ASN A 146 -14.13 5.89 7.58
C ASN A 146 -15.25 4.86 7.74
N LEU A 147 -15.82 4.76 8.95
CA LEU A 147 -16.85 3.75 9.25
C LEU A 147 -18.14 3.97 8.45
N GLU A 148 -18.52 5.22 8.19
CA GLU A 148 -19.71 5.54 7.38
C GLU A 148 -19.52 5.03 5.95
N TRP A 149 -18.38 5.33 5.34
CA TRP A 149 -18.11 4.87 3.98
C TRP A 149 -17.88 3.35 3.91
N LEU A 150 -17.26 2.74 4.94
CA LEU A 150 -17.19 1.28 5.05
C LEU A 150 -18.57 0.64 5.14
N ARG A 151 -19.49 1.25 5.90
CA ARG A 151 -20.87 0.78 6.03
C ARG A 151 -21.57 0.80 4.67
N GLU A 152 -21.43 1.87 3.89
CA GLU A 152 -21.94 1.95 2.52
C GLU A 152 -21.33 0.87 1.61
N ALA A 153 -20.00 0.71 1.63
CA ALA A 153 -19.30 -0.23 0.76
C ALA A 153 -19.62 -1.70 1.08
N TRP A 154 -19.77 -2.06 2.35
CA TRP A 154 -20.07 -3.43 2.76
C TRP A 154 -21.55 -3.78 2.72
N GLY A 155 -22.43 -2.78 2.78
CA GLY A 155 -23.87 -2.97 2.77
C GLY A 155 -24.40 -3.76 3.98
N GLN A 156 -25.63 -4.27 3.85
CA GLN A 156 -26.23 -5.20 4.80
C GLN A 156 -26.01 -6.64 4.35
N ASN A 157 -25.80 -7.53 5.32
CA ASN A 157 -25.83 -8.98 5.05
C ASN A 157 -27.28 -9.49 4.93
N GLU A 158 -27.43 -10.78 4.64
CA GLU A 158 -28.73 -11.45 4.48
C GLU A 158 -29.64 -11.37 5.73
N ASN A 159 -29.06 -11.10 6.91
CA ASN A 159 -29.79 -10.95 8.17
C ASN A 159 -30.17 -9.48 8.47
N GLY A 160 -29.86 -8.54 7.57
CA GLY A 160 -30.10 -7.10 7.77
C GLY A 160 -29.09 -6.40 8.68
N GLU A 161 -27.99 -7.07 9.04
CA GLU A 161 -26.92 -6.50 9.86
C GLU A 161 -25.92 -5.74 8.98
N TRP A 162 -25.25 -4.74 9.54
CA TRP A 162 -24.18 -4.01 8.88
C TRP A 162 -22.82 -4.55 9.35
N PRO A 163 -22.11 -5.38 8.57
CA PRO A 163 -20.88 -6.02 9.03
C PRO A 163 -19.82 -5.01 9.48
N ALA A 164 -19.75 -3.86 8.80
CA ALA A 164 -18.80 -2.79 9.08
C ALA A 164 -18.91 -2.22 10.50
N ASP A 165 -20.10 -2.25 11.12
CA ASP A 165 -20.32 -1.76 12.48
C ASP A 165 -19.53 -2.57 13.53
N ASN A 166 -19.12 -3.79 13.19
CA ASN A 166 -18.37 -4.70 14.07
C ASN A 166 -16.86 -4.68 13.82
N PHE A 167 -16.37 -3.84 12.90
CA PHE A 167 -14.95 -3.84 12.55
C PHE A 167 -14.08 -3.16 13.61
N ILE A 168 -13.06 -3.88 14.07
CA ILE A 168 -11.97 -3.31 14.86
C ILE A 168 -10.89 -2.80 13.90
N ILE A 169 -10.96 -1.51 13.57
CA ILE A 169 -10.02 -0.88 12.64
C ILE A 169 -8.63 -0.76 13.27
N ARG A 170 -7.63 -1.30 12.56
CA ARG A 170 -6.21 -1.20 12.91
C ARG A 170 -5.52 -0.28 11.89
N GLY A 171 -4.68 0.64 12.37
CA GLY A 171 -3.92 1.54 11.50
C GLY A 171 -4.01 2.98 11.97
N THR A 172 -3.93 3.91 11.02
CA THR A 172 -4.05 5.36 11.30
C THR A 172 -5.50 5.81 11.16
N ARG A 173 -6.02 6.54 12.15
CA ARG A 173 -7.36 7.16 12.11
C ARG A 173 -7.57 8.14 10.96
N PHE A 174 -6.50 8.54 10.27
CA PHE A 174 -6.54 9.52 9.19
C PHE A 174 -6.76 8.89 7.80
N ASN A 175 -6.83 7.56 7.70
CA ASN A 175 -7.07 6.84 6.45
C ASN A 175 -8.56 6.88 6.07
N GLN A 176 -9.03 8.09 5.72
CA GLN A 176 -10.44 8.43 5.52
C GLN A 176 -10.86 8.44 4.03
N GLY A 177 -9.91 8.23 3.12
CA GLY A 177 -10.16 8.14 1.68
C GLY A 177 -10.49 9.46 0.98
N ASN A 178 -10.24 10.63 1.59
CA ASN A 178 -10.66 11.93 1.06
C ASN A 178 -10.29 12.14 -0.43
N LEU A 179 -9.02 11.88 -0.80
CA LEU A 179 -8.57 12.05 -2.19
C LEU A 179 -9.05 10.91 -3.10
N LEU A 180 -9.25 9.70 -2.56
CA LEU A 180 -9.85 8.61 -3.31
C LEU A 180 -11.30 8.97 -3.69
N LYS A 181 -12.11 9.42 -2.71
CA LYS A 181 -13.48 9.87 -2.93
C LYS A 181 -13.54 11.00 -3.94
N PHE A 182 -12.66 11.99 -3.78
CA PHE A 182 -12.54 13.09 -4.72
C PHE A 182 -12.31 12.59 -6.16
N MET A 183 -11.35 11.68 -6.38
CA MET A 183 -11.06 11.17 -7.73
C MET A 183 -12.24 10.37 -8.31
N ILE A 184 -12.95 9.60 -7.48
CA ILE A 184 -14.17 8.90 -7.87
C ILE A 184 -15.24 9.91 -8.32
N ASP A 185 -15.44 10.97 -7.54
CA ASP A 185 -16.41 12.02 -7.85
C ASP A 185 -16.02 12.83 -9.12
N GLN A 186 -14.73 12.85 -9.48
CA GLN A 186 -14.22 13.39 -10.76
C GLN A 186 -14.33 12.40 -11.93
N GLY A 187 -14.89 11.20 -11.72
CA GLY A 187 -15.09 10.21 -12.76
C GLY A 187 -13.87 9.34 -13.09
N ALA A 188 -12.90 9.25 -12.18
CA ALA A 188 -11.83 8.27 -12.32
C ALA A 188 -12.40 6.84 -12.26
N ASP A 189 -11.88 5.96 -13.11
CA ASP A 189 -12.24 4.55 -13.08
C ASP A 189 -11.89 3.93 -11.73
N ILE A 190 -12.82 3.15 -11.19
CA ILE A 190 -12.63 2.37 -9.97
C ILE A 190 -12.37 0.91 -10.30
N ILE A 191 -11.53 0.27 -9.49
CA ILE A 191 -11.27 -1.17 -9.56
C ILE A 191 -11.39 -1.77 -8.17
N GLY A 192 -12.09 -2.89 -8.08
CA GLY A 192 -12.54 -3.52 -6.83
C GLY A 192 -14.06 -3.59 -6.76
N ASP A 193 -14.57 -4.67 -6.18
CA ASP A 193 -15.99 -4.93 -5.93
C ASP A 193 -16.56 -3.94 -4.88
#